data_AF-A0A3M8WQ22-F1
#
_entry.id   AF-A0A3M8WQ22-F1
#
_cell.length_a   1.000
_cell.length_b   1.000
_cell.length_c   1.000
_cell.angle_alpha   90.00
_cell.angle_beta   90.00
_cell.angle_gamma   90.00
#
_symmetry.space_group_name_H-M   'P 1'
#
loop_
_entity.id
_entity.type
_entity.pdbx_description
1 polymer ?
#
loop_
_entity_poly.entity_id
_entity_poly.type
_entity_poly.pdbx_seq_one_letter_code
_entity_poly.pdbx_strand_id
1 'polypeptide(L)'
;AASDAHHIARPHPDGTGLVTAARRALRRAGGPRIDYVNAHGTATKSNDPAETRGLHTLLGADAPHVPVSSTKSTTGHLLEASGVVELVITLLALRDGVLPPTAGFTEPDPACDLDYVPNRPHKADIRRALTINAAFGGANTALILERA
;
A
#
# COMPACT_ATOMS: atom_id res chain seq x y z
N ALA A 1 7.19 11.67 -1.17
CA ALA A 1 7.27 11.67 0.30
C ALA A 1 6.40 12.79 0.91
N ALA A 2 5.98 12.62 2.16
CA ALA A 2 5.25 13.56 3.01
C ALA A 2 5.47 13.23 4.50
N SER A 3 5.10 14.13 5.41
CA SER A 3 5.16 13.90 6.86
C SER A 3 3.75 13.89 7.46
N ASP A 4 3.52 13.06 8.48
CA ASP A 4 2.26 13.07 9.27
C ASP A 4 2.16 14.29 10.20
N ALA A 5 3.31 14.80 10.69
CA ALA A 5 3.37 15.84 11.74
C ALA A 5 2.45 15.55 12.96
N HIS A 6 2.32 14.28 13.35
CA HIS A 6 1.34 13.83 14.35
C HIS A 6 1.97 13.23 15.61
N HIS A 7 2.73 12.14 15.49
CA HIS A 7 3.32 11.43 16.61
C HIS A 7 4.62 10.74 16.19
N ILE A 8 5.54 10.47 17.14
CA ILE A 8 6.86 9.88 16.83
C ILE A 8 6.77 8.45 16.30
N ALA A 9 5.78 7.66 16.73
CA ALA A 9 5.67 6.23 16.40
C ALA A 9 4.28 5.78 15.96
N ARG A 10 3.27 6.66 16.01
CA ARG A 10 1.89 6.32 15.64
C ARG A 10 1.55 7.05 14.35
N PRO A 11 0.89 6.39 13.39
CA PRO A 11 0.44 7.07 12.19
C PRO A 11 -0.63 8.09 12.56
N HIS A 12 -0.82 9.08 11.69
CA HIS A 12 -2.07 9.85 11.75
C HIS A 12 -3.27 8.89 11.59
N PRO A 13 -4.32 8.98 12.41
CA PRO A 13 -5.43 8.03 12.38
C PRO A 13 -6.13 7.95 11.02
N ASP A 14 -6.20 9.05 10.27
CA ASP A 14 -6.79 9.05 8.91
C ASP A 14 -5.78 8.78 7.77
N GLY A 15 -4.54 8.39 8.09
CA GLY A 15 -3.53 8.07 7.06
C GLY A 15 -3.13 9.26 6.18
N THR A 16 -3.27 10.50 6.67
CA THR A 16 -3.18 11.72 5.85
C THR A 16 -1.80 11.93 5.23
N GLY A 17 -0.70 11.57 5.90
CA GLY A 17 0.63 11.65 5.33
C GLY A 17 0.86 10.63 4.21
N LEU A 18 0.36 9.40 4.36
CA LEU A 18 0.36 8.39 3.28
C LEU A 18 -0.40 8.91 2.05
N VAL A 19 -1.63 9.41 2.24
CA VAL A 19 -2.44 10.00 1.17
C VAL A 19 -1.71 11.16 0.50
N THR A 20 -1.07 12.03 1.27
CA THR A 20 -0.32 13.17 0.74
C THR A 20 0.87 12.72 -0.10
N ALA A 21 1.61 11.70 0.37
CA ALA A 21 2.71 11.12 -0.38
C ALA A 21 2.23 10.48 -1.69
N ALA A 22 1.15 9.70 -1.65
CA ALA A 22 0.58 9.05 -2.83
C ALA A 22 0.02 10.06 -3.85
N ARG A 23 -0.74 11.07 -3.40
CA ARG A 23 -1.23 12.15 -4.28
C ARG A 23 -0.09 12.91 -4.95
N ARG A 24 1.03 13.15 -4.25
CA ARG A 24 2.23 13.75 -4.84
C ARG A 24 2.85 12.85 -5.92
N ALA A 25 2.89 11.54 -5.70
CA ALA A 25 3.40 10.58 -6.66
C ALA A 25 2.49 10.46 -7.90
N LEU A 26 1.16 10.36 -7.73
CA LEU A 26 0.17 10.33 -8.82
C LEU A 26 0.22 11.59 -9.69
N ARG A 27 0.38 12.77 -9.09
CA ARG A 27 0.58 14.01 -9.86
C ARG A 27 1.81 13.97 -10.75
N ARG A 28 2.91 13.38 -10.28
CA ARG A 28 4.13 13.20 -11.09
C ARG A 28 3.94 12.15 -12.19
N ALA A 29 3.11 11.14 -11.93
CA ALA A 29 2.78 10.08 -12.88
C ALA A 29 1.68 10.46 -13.91
N GLY A 30 1.13 11.69 -13.83
CA GLY A 30 0.20 12.20 -14.85
C GLY A 30 -1.24 11.66 -14.77
N GLY A 31 -1.66 11.03 -13.67
CA GLY A 31 -3.06 10.60 -13.54
C GLY A 31 -3.39 9.85 -12.24
N PRO A 32 -4.69 9.71 -11.92
CA PRO A 32 -5.15 9.11 -10.66
C PRO A 32 -5.25 7.58 -10.68
N ARG A 33 -5.22 6.95 -11.86
CA ARG A 33 -5.43 5.51 -12.03
C ARG A 33 -4.42 4.69 -11.23
N ILE A 34 -4.89 3.71 -10.48
CA ILE A 34 -4.09 2.70 -9.78
C ILE A 34 -4.80 1.36 -9.99
N ASP A 35 -4.06 0.34 -10.43
CA ASP A 35 -4.59 -1.00 -10.66
C ASP A 35 -4.25 -1.97 -9.52
N TYR A 36 -3.26 -1.63 -8.70
CA TYR A 36 -2.80 -2.45 -7.59
C TYR A 36 -2.06 -1.60 -6.54
N VAL A 37 -2.21 -1.95 -5.26
CA VAL A 37 -1.46 -1.34 -4.15
C VAL A 37 -0.66 -2.41 -3.40
N ASN A 38 0.66 -2.24 -3.35
CA ASN A 38 1.50 -2.88 -2.34
C ASN A 38 1.56 -1.95 -1.12
N ALA A 39 0.79 -2.29 -0.11
CA ALA A 39 0.59 -1.50 1.10
C ALA A 39 1.82 -1.56 2.03
N HIS A 40 1.90 -0.59 2.94
CA HIS A 40 2.85 -0.65 4.03
C HIS A 40 2.52 -1.82 4.98
N GLY A 41 1.25 -2.02 5.33
CA GLY A 41 0.66 -3.20 5.99
C GLY A 41 1.58 -3.93 6.95
N THR A 42 1.75 -3.41 8.16
CA THR A 42 2.69 -3.94 9.17
C THR A 42 2.06 -4.90 10.17
N ALA A 43 0.78 -5.25 9.99
CA ALA A 43 0.01 -6.05 10.94
C ALA A 43 -0.13 -5.37 12.32
N THR A 44 0.00 -4.04 12.38
CA THR A 44 -0.17 -3.30 13.65
C THR A 44 -1.57 -2.68 13.74
N LYS A 45 -2.18 -2.79 14.93
CA LYS A 45 -3.56 -2.33 15.19
C LYS A 45 -3.80 -0.86 14.89
N SER A 46 -2.75 -0.03 14.92
CA SER A 46 -2.85 1.39 14.58
C SER A 46 -2.58 1.69 13.11
N ASN A 47 -1.67 0.95 12.46
CA ASN A 47 -1.29 1.22 11.07
C ASN A 47 -2.38 0.78 10.10
N ASP A 48 -2.76 -0.49 10.13
CA ASP A 48 -3.50 -1.08 9.02
C ASP A 48 -4.90 -0.45 8.86
N PRO A 49 -5.63 -0.11 9.95
CA PRO A 49 -6.85 0.69 9.84
C PRO A 49 -6.61 2.12 9.33
N ALA A 50 -5.51 2.76 9.72
CA ALA A 50 -5.20 4.13 9.29
C ALA A 50 -4.81 4.17 7.81
N GLU A 51 -4.00 3.21 7.36
CA GLU A 51 -3.68 3.01 5.96
C GLU A 51 -4.93 2.69 5.14
N THR A 52 -5.82 1.85 5.63
CA THR A 52 -7.10 1.54 4.97
C THR A 52 -7.97 2.79 4.76
N ARG A 53 -8.18 3.59 5.82
CA ARG A 53 -8.90 4.88 5.69
C ARG A 53 -8.21 5.84 4.71
N GLY A 54 -6.88 5.86 4.72
CA GLY A 54 -6.09 6.61 3.78
C GLY A 54 -6.32 6.15 2.33
N LEU A 55 -6.30 4.84 2.08
CA LEU A 55 -6.54 4.27 0.76
C LEU A 55 -7.96 4.53 0.26
N HIS A 56 -8.98 4.45 1.12
CA HIS A 56 -10.33 4.93 0.78
C HIS A 56 -10.33 6.40 0.34
N THR A 57 -9.61 7.27 1.07
CA THR A 57 -9.49 8.70 0.73
C THR A 57 -8.72 8.95 -0.58
N LEU A 58 -7.79 8.05 -0.92
CA LEU A 58 -6.95 8.14 -2.11
C LEU A 58 -7.69 7.64 -3.36
N LEU A 59 -8.34 6.48 -3.25
CA LEU A 59 -8.97 5.74 -4.34
C LEU A 59 -10.43 6.14 -4.57
N GLY A 60 -11.10 6.69 -3.54
CA GLY A 60 -12.49 7.12 -3.64
C GLY A 60 -13.41 5.95 -4.00
N ALA A 61 -14.23 6.14 -5.03
CA ALA A 61 -15.18 5.12 -5.50
C ALA A 61 -14.49 3.84 -6.03
N ASP A 62 -13.21 3.92 -6.42
CA ASP A 62 -12.47 2.76 -6.92
C ASP A 62 -11.91 1.88 -5.79
N ALA A 63 -11.96 2.33 -4.52
CA ALA A 63 -11.35 1.61 -3.39
C ALA A 63 -11.78 0.13 -3.29
N PRO A 64 -13.06 -0.25 -3.48
CA PRO A 64 -13.48 -1.66 -3.42
C PRO A 64 -13.01 -2.50 -4.62
N HIS A 65 -12.46 -1.88 -5.66
CA HIS A 65 -12.11 -2.53 -6.93
C HIS A 65 -10.60 -2.61 -7.18
N VAL A 66 -9.80 -1.92 -6.37
CA VAL A 66 -8.35 -1.95 -6.46
C VAL A 66 -7.79 -2.96 -5.46
N PRO A 67 -7.20 -4.07 -5.91
CA PRO A 67 -6.61 -5.04 -5.02
C PRO A 67 -5.40 -4.44 -4.29
N VAL A 68 -5.32 -4.77 -3.01
CA VAL A 68 -4.27 -4.35 -2.08
C VAL A 68 -3.58 -5.60 -1.54
N SER A 69 -2.29 -5.58 -1.27
CA SER A 69 -1.67 -6.63 -0.45
C SER A 69 -0.57 -6.07 0.42
N SER A 70 -0.19 -6.82 1.46
CA SER A 70 1.07 -6.59 2.16
C SER A 70 2.03 -7.75 1.96
N THR A 71 3.11 -7.49 1.23
CA THR A 71 4.18 -8.47 1.03
C THR A 71 4.94 -8.80 2.32
N LYS A 72 4.88 -7.93 3.34
CA LYS A 72 5.44 -8.17 4.69
C LYS A 72 4.82 -9.37 5.38
N SER A 73 3.62 -9.80 4.98
CA SER A 73 3.02 -11.06 5.42
C SER A 73 3.88 -12.29 5.10
N THR A 74 4.78 -12.19 4.12
CA THR A 74 5.71 -13.27 3.73
C THR A 74 7.16 -12.93 4.04
N THR A 75 7.58 -11.68 3.82
CA THR A 75 8.98 -11.25 4.00
C THR A 75 9.30 -10.77 5.41
N GLY A 76 8.30 -10.53 6.25
CA GLY A 76 8.44 -9.79 7.49
C GLY A 76 8.67 -8.30 7.25
N HIS A 77 8.72 -7.52 8.34
CA HIS A 77 9.05 -6.09 8.23
C HIS A 77 10.56 -5.88 8.31
N LEU A 78 11.17 -5.62 7.15
CA LEU A 78 12.62 -5.44 6.99
C LEU A 78 13.10 -4.01 7.29
N LEU A 79 12.34 -3.24 8.07
CA LEU A 79 12.59 -1.83 8.37
C LEU A 79 12.91 -1.04 7.09
N GLU A 80 14.06 -0.35 7.03
CA GLU A 80 14.48 0.50 5.91
C GLU A 80 14.64 -0.29 4.61
N ALA A 81 14.95 -1.59 4.67
CA ALA A 81 15.06 -2.44 3.50
C ALA A 81 13.69 -2.83 2.90
N SER A 82 12.59 -2.65 3.64
CA SER A 82 11.24 -2.98 3.15
C SER A 82 10.92 -2.24 1.85
N GLY A 83 11.30 -0.97 1.75
CA GLY A 83 10.97 -0.15 0.58
C GLY A 83 11.60 -0.65 -0.72
N VAL A 84 12.86 -1.12 -0.69
CA VAL A 84 13.52 -1.66 -1.90
C VAL A 84 13.01 -3.06 -2.24
N VAL A 85 12.74 -3.89 -1.24
CA VAL A 85 12.18 -5.24 -1.44
C VAL A 85 10.78 -5.15 -2.04
N GLU A 86 9.93 -4.28 -1.50
CA GLU A 86 8.57 -4.04 -2.00
C GLU A 86 8.56 -3.40 -3.39
N LEU A 87 9.49 -2.49 -3.67
CA LEU A 87 9.69 -1.97 -5.02
C LEU A 87 9.95 -3.11 -6.02
N VAL A 88 10.91 -3.99 -5.72
CA VAL A 88 11.23 -5.12 -6.60
C VAL A 88 10.03 -6.06 -6.75
N ILE A 89 9.34 -6.42 -5.68
CA ILE A 89 8.16 -7.28 -5.74
C ILE A 89 7.04 -6.63 -6.57
N THR A 90 6.84 -5.32 -6.43
CA THR A 90 5.82 -4.58 -7.20
C THR A 90 6.16 -4.52 -8.69
N LEU A 91 7.45 -4.37 -9.04
CA LEU A 91 7.90 -4.48 -10.43
C LEU A 91 7.67 -5.87 -10.99
N LEU A 92 7.91 -6.93 -10.21
CA LEU A 92 7.64 -8.31 -10.63
C LEU A 92 6.14 -8.55 -10.80
N ALA A 93 5.29 -8.04 -9.90
CA ALA A 93 3.84 -8.09 -10.06
C ALA A 93 3.39 -7.40 -11.36
N LEU A 94 3.93 -6.21 -11.63
CA LEU A 94 3.70 -5.49 -12.88
C LEU A 94 4.24 -6.23 -14.09
N ARG A 95 5.33 -6.99 -14.02
CA ARG A 95 5.91 -7.75 -15.15
C ARG A 95 5.15 -9.05 -15.42
N ASP A 96 4.79 -9.76 -14.37
CA ASP A 96 4.25 -11.12 -14.46
C ASP A 96 2.71 -11.14 -14.48
N GLY A 97 2.06 -10.04 -14.11
CA GLY A 97 0.61 -9.97 -14.00
C GLY A 97 0.09 -10.85 -12.85
N VAL A 98 0.87 -10.94 -11.77
CA VAL A 98 0.55 -11.75 -10.58
C VAL A 98 0.70 -10.88 -9.34
N LEU A 99 -0.42 -10.67 -8.65
CA LEU A 99 -0.47 -9.94 -7.39
C LEU A 99 0.00 -10.85 -6.26
N PRO A 100 0.97 -10.41 -5.43
CA PRO A 100 1.39 -11.18 -4.28
C PRO A 100 0.25 -11.25 -3.25
N PRO A 101 0.13 -12.37 -2.50
CA PRO A 101 -0.90 -12.50 -1.49
C PRO A 101 -0.54 -11.75 -0.20
N THR A 102 -1.56 -11.40 0.58
CA THR A 102 -1.42 -11.23 2.02
C THR A 102 -1.54 -12.60 2.68
N ALA A 103 -0.41 -13.20 3.02
CA ALA A 103 -0.33 -14.52 3.65
C ALA A 103 -0.80 -14.50 5.12
N GLY A 104 -1.34 -15.61 5.59
CA GLY A 104 -1.82 -15.74 6.97
C GLY A 104 -3.09 -14.94 7.26
N PHE A 105 -3.83 -14.54 6.23
CA PHE A 105 -5.10 -13.83 6.38
C PHE A 105 -6.19 -14.83 6.82
N THR A 106 -6.61 -14.77 8.08
CA THR A 106 -7.60 -15.72 8.64
C THR A 106 -8.97 -15.09 8.84
N GLU A 107 -9.00 -13.91 9.47
CA GLU A 107 -10.23 -13.23 9.87
C GLU A 107 -10.20 -11.79 9.37
N PRO A 108 -11.25 -11.32 8.68
CA PRO A 108 -11.34 -9.92 8.27
C PRO A 108 -11.57 -9.02 9.50
N ASP A 109 -10.87 -7.89 9.54
CA ASP A 109 -11.12 -6.82 10.49
C ASP A 109 -12.11 -5.81 9.87
N PRO A 110 -13.26 -5.48 10.50
CA PRO A 110 -14.19 -4.48 9.97
C PRO A 110 -13.58 -3.09 9.71
N ALA A 111 -12.43 -2.76 10.35
CA ALA A 111 -11.71 -1.51 10.09
C ALA A 111 -10.75 -1.59 8.90
N CYS A 112 -10.56 -2.79 8.34
CA CYS A 112 -9.75 -3.11 7.17
C CYS A 112 -10.62 -3.87 6.16
N ASP A 113 -11.36 -3.14 5.32
CA ASP A 113 -12.44 -3.65 4.47
C ASP A 113 -12.12 -3.63 2.96
N LEU A 114 -10.84 -3.51 2.58
CA LEU A 114 -10.39 -3.59 1.19
C LEU A 114 -10.13 -5.05 0.75
N ASP A 115 -9.98 -5.29 -0.55
CA ASP A 115 -9.51 -6.58 -1.06
C ASP A 115 -8.01 -6.73 -0.79
N TYR A 116 -7.63 -7.46 0.27
CA TYR A 116 -6.23 -7.68 0.65
C TYR A 116 -5.55 -8.86 -0.05
N VAL A 117 -6.12 -9.41 -1.14
CA VAL A 117 -5.57 -10.56 -1.88
C VAL A 117 -5.22 -11.72 -0.90
N PRO A 118 -6.21 -12.32 -0.22
CA PRO A 118 -5.94 -13.19 0.92
C PRO A 118 -5.33 -14.55 0.50
N ASN A 119 -4.21 -14.90 1.12
CA ASN A 119 -3.53 -16.22 1.12
C ASN A 119 -3.03 -16.78 -0.21
N ARG A 120 -3.60 -16.40 -1.36
CA ARG A 120 -3.22 -16.94 -2.67
C ARG A 120 -2.95 -15.82 -3.66
N PRO A 121 -1.88 -15.95 -4.47
CA PRO A 121 -1.60 -14.97 -5.50
C PRO A 121 -2.76 -14.89 -6.50
N HIS A 122 -3.03 -13.69 -7.00
CA HIS A 122 -4.13 -13.41 -7.92
C HIS A 122 -3.56 -12.92 -9.26
N LYS A 123 -3.96 -13.54 -10.37
CA LYS A 123 -3.61 -13.03 -11.70
C LYS A 123 -4.43 -11.80 -12.03
N ALA A 124 -3.79 -10.73 -12.48
CA ALA A 124 -4.47 -9.50 -12.88
C ALA A 124 -3.69 -8.79 -14.00
N ASP A 125 -4.40 -8.19 -14.96
CA ASP A 125 -3.80 -7.27 -15.92
C ASP A 125 -3.66 -5.89 -15.29
N ILE A 126 -2.48 -5.62 -14.74
CA ILE A 126 -2.15 -4.35 -14.09
C ILE A 126 -1.15 -3.56 -14.93
N ARG A 127 -1.40 -2.27 -15.10
CA ARG A 127 -0.51 -1.35 -15.80
C ARG A 127 0.16 -0.39 -14.86
N ARG A 128 -0.53 0.04 -13.80
CA ARG A 128 0.00 1.00 -12.83
C ARG A 128 -0.19 0.52 -11.40
N ALA A 129 0.90 0.46 -10.64
CA ALA A 129 0.90 0.02 -9.25
C ALA A 129 1.43 1.12 -8.34
N LEU A 130 0.84 1.20 -7.14
CA LEU A 130 1.34 2.01 -6.03
C LEU A 130 2.08 1.11 -5.06
N THR A 131 3.30 1.48 -4.67
CA THR A 131 3.96 0.93 -3.48
C THR A 131 4.16 2.05 -2.46
N ILE A 132 3.74 1.83 -1.22
CA ILE A 132 3.69 2.87 -0.20
C ILE A 132 4.30 2.40 1.13
N ASN A 133 4.98 3.31 1.82
CA ASN A 133 5.66 3.05 3.07
C ASN A 133 5.46 4.18 4.08
N ALA A 134 5.26 3.80 5.35
CA ALA A 134 5.36 4.67 6.50
C ALA A 134 6.61 4.31 7.31
N ALA A 135 7.15 5.28 8.04
CA ALA A 135 8.26 5.10 8.96
C ALA A 135 8.02 5.92 10.23
N PHE A 136 8.74 5.58 11.30
CA PHE A 136 8.77 6.39 12.51
C PHE A 136 9.15 7.85 12.21
N GLY A 137 8.71 8.76 13.07
CA GLY A 137 8.72 10.20 12.82
C GLY A 137 7.65 10.66 11.83
N GLY A 138 6.77 9.76 11.40
CA GLY A 138 5.69 10.07 10.47
C GLY A 138 6.18 10.32 9.04
N ALA A 139 7.30 9.72 8.64
CA ALA A 139 7.85 9.87 7.29
C ALA A 139 7.19 8.88 6.33
N ASN A 140 6.45 9.41 5.35
CA ASN A 140 5.69 8.62 4.38
C ASN A 140 6.26 8.76 2.98
N THR A 141 6.38 7.65 2.25
CA THR A 141 6.87 7.62 0.87
C THR A 141 5.95 6.78 -0.01
N ALA A 142 5.75 7.21 -1.24
CA ALA A 142 4.94 6.53 -2.24
C ALA A 142 5.65 6.57 -3.58
N LEU A 143 5.61 5.46 -4.31
CA LEU A 143 6.09 5.36 -5.69
C LEU A 143 4.94 4.85 -6.56
N ILE A 144 4.80 5.45 -7.74
CA ILE A 144 3.95 4.94 -8.80
C ILE A 144 4.86 4.28 -9.82
N LEU A 145 4.57 3.02 -10.12
CA LEU A 145 5.28 2.21 -11.10
C LEU A 145 4.32 1.91 -12.24
N GLU A 146 4.81 1.97 -13.47
CA GLU A 146 3.99 1.77 -14.66
C GLU A 146 4.72 0.86 -15.65
N ARG A 147 3.99 -0.13 -16.19
CA ARG A 147 4.49 -0.97 -17.27
C ARG A 147 4.54 -0.13 -18.55
N ALA A 148 5.70 -0.10 -19.19
CA ALA A 148 5.92 0.57 -20.48
C ALA A 148 5.21 -0.14 -21.64
#